data_AF-J9F746-F1
#
_entry.id   AF-J9F746-F1
#
_cell.length_a   1.000
_cell.length_b   1.000
_cell.length_c   1.000
_cell.angle_alpha   90.00
_cell.angle_beta   90.00
_cell.angle_gamma   90.00
#
_symmetry.space_group_name_H-M   'P 1'
#
loop_
_entity.id
_entity.type
_entity.pdbx_description
1 polymer ?
#
loop_
_entity_poly.entity_id
_entity_poly.type
_entity_poly.pdbx_seq_one_letter_code
_entity_poly.pdbx_strand_id
1 'polypeptide(L)'
;MLNVKGSDQLWTPAVFASLKIPLFRWGARFKEVNSQKAILRSKQYALDSTRDQIAKEVANAWTNLNECTKQIAVAEEACKIAEENLDLNTFSYNEGKLPILDVLSAQLAWIQSYSSLIQTWYQQKASLAQ
;
A
#
# COMPACT_ATOMS: atom_id res chain seq x y z
N MET A 1 -28.69 -37.10 -85.39
CA MET A 1 -27.59 -36.53 -86.18
C MET A 1 -27.50 -35.06 -85.75
N LEU A 2 -26.47 -34.49 -85.15
CA LEU A 2 -25.05 -34.79 -84.98
C LEU A 2 -24.55 -34.19 -83.65
N ASN A 3 -23.57 -34.87 -83.08
CA ASN A 3 -22.62 -34.46 -82.05
C ASN A 3 -21.83 -33.19 -82.43
N VAL A 4 -21.62 -32.24 -81.51
CA VAL A 4 -20.30 -31.61 -81.29
C VAL A 4 -20.13 -31.28 -79.80
N LYS A 5 -19.04 -31.82 -79.26
CA LYS A 5 -18.44 -31.69 -77.95
C LYS A 5 -17.36 -30.59 -77.97
N GLY A 6 -17.13 -29.93 -76.84
CA GLY A 6 -15.94 -29.11 -76.56
C GLY A 6 -16.34 -27.79 -75.89
N SER A 7 -16.32 -27.68 -74.56
CA SER A 7 -15.15 -27.20 -73.78
C SER A 7 -14.66 -25.85 -74.32
N ASP A 8 -14.75 -24.74 -73.59
CA ASP A 8 -13.88 -24.52 -72.44
C ASP A 8 -14.50 -23.56 -71.43
N GLN A 9 -14.97 -24.12 -70.32
CA GLN A 9 -15.14 -23.36 -69.08
C GLN A 9 -13.75 -23.21 -68.48
N LEU A 10 -13.15 -22.03 -68.65
CA LEU A 10 -11.84 -21.69 -68.08
C LEU A 10 -11.95 -21.67 -66.56
N TRP A 11 -11.80 -22.85 -65.95
CA TRP A 11 -11.49 -22.98 -64.53
C TRP A 11 -10.01 -22.64 -64.37
N THR A 12 -9.73 -21.47 -63.81
CA THR A 12 -8.37 -21.04 -63.47
C THR A 12 -8.16 -21.26 -61.97
N PRO A 13 -7.72 -22.43 -61.50
CA PRO A 13 -7.35 -22.63 -60.10
C PRO A 13 -6.02 -21.92 -59.84
N ALA A 14 -6.09 -20.62 -59.54
CA ALA A 14 -4.92 -19.86 -59.14
C ALA A 14 -4.74 -19.95 -57.62
N VAL A 15 -3.71 -20.65 -57.17
CA VAL A 15 -3.24 -20.68 -55.78
C VAL A 15 -2.05 -19.75 -55.67
N PHE A 16 -2.18 -18.67 -54.91
CA PHE A 16 -1.11 -17.69 -54.68
C PHE A 16 -0.43 -17.96 -53.33
N ALA A 17 0.88 -18.23 -53.34
CA ALA A 17 1.70 -18.26 -52.14
C ALA A 17 2.69 -17.09 -52.18
N SER A 18 2.61 -16.20 -51.19
CA SER A 18 3.51 -15.05 -51.07
C SER A 18 4.60 -15.34 -50.03
N LEU A 19 5.84 -15.46 -50.50
CA LEU A 19 7.01 -15.68 -49.65
C LEU A 19 7.82 -14.37 -49.55
N LYS A 20 7.65 -13.64 -48.46
CA LYS A 20 8.34 -12.37 -48.22
C LYS A 20 9.64 -12.61 -47.45
N ILE A 21 10.75 -12.85 -48.16
CA ILE A 21 12.08 -12.91 -47.57
C ILE A 21 12.73 -11.53 -47.68
N PRO A 22 12.89 -10.77 -46.58
CA PRO A 22 13.53 -9.45 -46.64
C PRO A 22 15.05 -9.60 -46.79
N LEU A 23 15.58 -9.28 -47.98
CA LEU A 23 17.00 -9.40 -48.29
C LEU A 23 17.88 -8.34 -47.61
N PHE A 24 17.35 -7.15 -47.30
CA PHE A 24 18.10 -6.09 -46.62
C PHE A 24 17.19 -5.17 -45.81
N ARG A 25 17.51 -4.96 -44.52
CA ARG A 25 16.67 -4.16 -43.58
C ARG A 25 17.36 -2.91 -43.01
N TRP A 26 18.46 -2.41 -43.60
CA TRP A 26 19.15 -1.16 -43.17
C TRP A 26 19.25 -0.99 -41.64
N GLY A 27 19.63 -2.05 -40.92
CA GLY A 27 19.77 -2.01 -39.46
C GLY A 27 18.47 -2.00 -38.64
N ALA A 28 17.28 -2.10 -39.23
CA ALA A 28 16.01 -2.13 -38.50
C ALA A 28 15.95 -3.27 -37.46
N ARG A 29 16.56 -4.43 -37.78
CA ARG A 29 16.70 -5.54 -36.81
C ARG A 29 17.57 -5.16 -35.61
N PHE A 30 18.61 -4.37 -35.80
CA PHE A 30 19.46 -3.88 -34.71
C PHE A 30 18.72 -2.87 -33.82
N LYS A 31 17.96 -1.96 -34.43
CA LYS A 31 17.09 -1.02 -33.70
C LYS A 31 16.01 -1.75 -32.88
N GLU A 32 15.38 -2.77 -33.47
CA GLU A 32 14.39 -3.60 -32.77
C GLU A 32 15.02 -4.36 -31.59
N VAL A 33 16.18 -4.99 -31.79
CA VAL A 33 16.86 -5.66 -30.67
C VAL A 33 17.25 -4.66 -29.58
N ASN A 34 17.69 -3.45 -29.94
CA ASN A 34 18.04 -2.42 -28.96
C ASN A 34 16.80 -1.89 -28.21
N SER A 35 15.66 -1.70 -28.88
CA SER A 35 14.40 -1.31 -28.22
C SER A 35 13.92 -2.40 -27.27
N GLN A 36 13.94 -3.67 -27.70
CA GLN A 36 13.57 -4.81 -26.85
C GLN A 36 14.52 -4.95 -25.64
N LYS A 37 15.83 -4.70 -25.80
CA LYS A 37 16.79 -4.64 -24.68
C LYS A 37 16.48 -3.50 -23.70
N ALA A 38 16.10 -2.33 -24.20
CA ALA A 38 15.71 -1.21 -23.36
C ALA A 38 14.42 -1.49 -22.57
N ILE A 39 13.43 -2.12 -23.22
CA ILE A 39 12.19 -2.58 -22.57
C ILE A 39 12.52 -3.60 -21.49
N LEU A 40 13.38 -4.59 -21.76
CA LEU A 40 13.80 -5.59 -20.78
C LEU A 40 14.45 -4.95 -19.56
N ARG A 41 15.36 -3.97 -19.75
CA ARG A 41 15.95 -3.21 -18.64
C ARG A 41 14.91 -2.41 -17.85
N SER A 42 13.97 -1.78 -18.53
CA SER A 42 12.87 -1.08 -17.86
C SER A 42 12.03 -2.02 -16.99
N LYS A 43 11.76 -3.25 -17.46
CA LYS A 43 11.06 -4.27 -16.68
C LYS A 43 11.88 -4.76 -15.49
N GLN A 44 13.20 -4.88 -15.62
CA GLN A 44 14.10 -5.20 -14.51
C GLN A 44 14.06 -4.11 -13.44
N TYR A 45 14.19 -2.83 -13.82
CA TYR A 45 14.08 -1.73 -12.88
C TYR A 45 12.71 -1.63 -12.21
N ALA A 46 11.63 -1.94 -12.94
CA ALA A 46 10.29 -2.01 -12.34
C ALA A 46 10.21 -3.12 -11.28
N LEU A 47 10.78 -4.30 -11.56
CA LEU A 47 10.84 -5.39 -10.58
C LEU A 47 11.64 -4.99 -9.34
N ASP A 48 12.81 -4.38 -9.51
CA ASP A 48 13.64 -3.96 -8.39
C ASP A 48 12.96 -2.84 -7.59
N SER A 49 12.31 -1.88 -8.25
CA SER A 49 11.50 -0.86 -7.58
C SER A 49 10.36 -1.46 -6.77
N THR A 50 9.67 -2.49 -7.28
CA THR A 50 8.62 -3.18 -6.52
C THR A 50 9.20 -3.93 -5.32
N ARG A 51 10.37 -4.56 -5.45
CA ARG A 51 11.05 -5.21 -4.32
C ARG A 51 11.42 -4.21 -3.24
N ASP A 52 12.01 -3.08 -3.62
CA ASP A 52 12.37 -2.01 -2.70
C ASP A 52 11.14 -1.43 -2.01
N GLN A 53 10.02 -1.30 -2.74
CA GLN A 53 8.76 -0.85 -2.18
C GLN A 53 8.23 -1.84 -1.13
N ILE A 54 8.22 -3.14 -1.42
CA ILE A 54 7.81 -4.16 -0.45
C ILE A 54 8.71 -4.13 0.80
N ALA A 55 10.03 -4.03 0.62
CA ALA A 55 10.97 -3.95 1.73
C ALA A 55 10.71 -2.71 2.62
N LYS A 56 10.42 -1.57 2.00
CA LYS A 56 10.04 -0.34 2.73
C LYS A 56 8.70 -0.49 3.46
N GLU A 57 7.69 -1.06 2.83
CA GLU A 57 6.38 -1.30 3.44
C GLU A 57 6.50 -2.19 4.68
N VAL A 58 7.27 -3.28 4.61
CA VAL A 58 7.52 -4.15 5.77
C VAL A 58 8.29 -3.41 6.87
N ALA A 59 9.34 -2.66 6.53
CA ALA A 59 10.10 -1.89 7.51
C ALA A 59 9.24 -0.83 8.22
N ASN A 60 8.37 -0.15 7.46
CA ASN A 60 7.43 0.83 8.00
C ASN A 60 6.39 0.16 8.90
N ALA A 61 5.80 -0.96 8.48
CA ALA A 61 4.84 -1.71 9.29
C ALA A 61 5.45 -2.15 10.63
N TRP A 62 6.67 -2.67 10.60
CA TRP A 62 7.39 -3.06 11.82
C TRP A 62 7.68 -1.87 12.74
N THR A 63 8.13 -0.75 12.17
CA THR A 63 8.44 0.46 12.93
C THR A 63 7.18 1.05 13.56
N ASN A 64 6.09 1.15 12.79
CA ASN A 64 4.80 1.64 13.26
C ASN A 64 4.26 0.78 14.40
N LEU A 65 4.33 -0.55 14.29
CA LEU A 65 3.90 -1.45 15.36
C LEU A 65 4.67 -1.20 16.66
N ASN A 66 6.00 -1.12 16.57
CA ASN A 66 6.85 -0.88 17.73
C ASN A 66 6.59 0.51 18.36
N GLU A 67 6.35 1.52 17.54
CA GLU A 67 6.00 2.86 17.99
C GLU A 67 4.64 2.89 18.68
N CYS A 68 3.60 2.28 18.10
CA CYS A 68 2.29 2.16 18.72
C CYS A 68 2.36 1.42 20.08
N THR A 69 3.15 0.35 20.17
CA THR A 69 3.36 -0.35 21.46
C THR A 69 3.98 0.56 22.52
N LYS A 70 4.97 1.38 22.16
CA LYS A 70 5.57 2.35 23.10
C LYS A 70 4.60 3.46 23.46
N GLN A 71 3.81 3.94 22.51
CA GLN A 71 2.78 4.96 22.76
C GLN A 71 1.71 4.47 23.73
N ILE A 72 1.34 3.17 23.70
CA ILE A 72 0.42 2.59 24.68
C ILE A 72 1.00 2.69 26.09
N ALA A 73 2.25 2.28 26.29
CA ALA A 73 2.89 2.36 27.61
C ALA A 73 2.90 3.81 28.15
N VAL A 74 3.21 4.79 27.30
CA VAL A 74 3.17 6.21 27.66
C VAL A 74 1.75 6.68 27.99
N ALA A 75 0.76 6.27 27.20
CA ALA A 75 -0.64 6.63 27.44
C ALA A 75 -1.20 5.99 28.73
N GLU A 76 -0.77 4.77 29.06
CA GLU A 76 -1.11 4.09 30.32
C GLU A 76 -0.53 4.84 31.52
N GLU A 77 0.75 5.22 31.47
CA GLU A 77 1.38 6.03 32.52
C GLU A 77 0.70 7.39 32.67
N ALA A 78 0.38 8.07 31.56
CA ALA A 78 -0.32 9.35 31.59
C ALA A 78 -1.72 9.23 32.23
N CYS A 79 -2.46 8.16 31.91
CA CYS A 79 -3.76 7.88 32.52
C CYS A 79 -3.63 7.64 34.03
N LYS A 80 -2.62 6.89 34.45
CA LYS A 80 -2.34 6.63 35.87
C LYS A 80 -1.99 7.92 36.63
N ILE A 81 -1.16 8.79 36.05
CA ILE A 81 -0.83 10.09 36.65
C ILE A 81 -2.07 10.97 36.78
N ALA A 82 -2.94 10.98 35.77
CA ALA A 82 -4.19 11.75 35.83
C ALA A 82 -5.16 11.21 36.89
N GLU A 83 -5.19 9.88 37.11
CA GLU A 83 -5.96 9.23 38.16
C GLU A 83 -5.43 9.61 39.56
N GLU A 84 -4.12 9.52 39.78
CA GLU A 84 -3.49 9.93 41.04
C GLU A 84 -3.73 11.42 41.34
N ASN A 85 -3.73 12.28 40.32
CA ASN A 85 -4.03 13.71 40.47
C ASN A 85 -5.50 13.94 40.84
N LEU A 86 -6.42 13.19 40.22
CA LEU A 86 -7.83 13.23 40.59
C LEU A 86 -8.05 12.80 42.04
N ASP A 87 -7.41 11.73 42.49
CA ASP A 87 -7.50 11.26 43.87
C ASP A 87 -6.97 12.31 44.86
N LEU A 88 -5.82 12.92 44.55
CA LEU A 88 -5.21 13.95 45.39
C LEU A 88 -6.06 15.21 45.51
N ASN A 89 -6.66 15.67 44.40
CA ASN A 89 -7.56 16.83 44.42
C ASN A 89 -8.87 16.52 45.15
N THR A 90 -9.40 15.31 44.98
CA THR A 90 -10.61 14.86 45.70
C THR A 90 -10.34 14.82 47.20
N PHE A 91 -9.19 14.28 47.62
CA PHE A 91 -8.76 14.27 49.01
C PHE A 91 -8.64 15.69 49.57
N SER A 92 -7.95 16.57 48.85
CA SER A 92 -7.73 17.96 49.28
C SER A 92 -9.03 18.78 49.33
N TYR A 93 -9.98 18.52 48.43
CA TYR A 93 -11.33 19.09 48.48
C TYR A 93 -12.09 18.63 49.73
N ASN A 94 -12.04 17.34 50.06
CA ASN A 94 -12.67 16.80 51.26
C ASN A 94 -12.07 17.37 52.55
N GLU A 95 -10.78 17.74 52.53
CA GLU A 95 -10.12 18.48 53.61
C GLU A 95 -10.45 19.98 53.63
N GLY A 96 -11.24 20.47 52.67
CA GLY A 96 -11.60 21.89 52.54
C GLY A 96 -10.46 22.78 52.05
N LYS A 97 -9.37 22.21 51.52
CA LYS A 97 -8.17 22.93 51.07
C LYS A 97 -8.23 23.37 49.62
N LEU A 98 -9.17 22.83 48.85
CA LEU A 98 -9.28 23.02 47.41
C LEU A 98 -10.76 23.21 47.03
N PRO A 99 -11.11 24.07 46.05
CA PRO A 99 -12.47 24.20 45.55
C PRO A 99 -12.88 22.99 44.69
N ILE A 100 -14.19 22.74 44.59
CA ILE A 100 -14.75 21.65 43.77
C ILE A 100 -14.37 21.75 42.28
N LEU A 101 -14.11 22.97 41.79
CA LEU A 101 -13.71 23.20 40.40
C LEU A 101 -12.41 22.46 40.04
N ASP A 102 -11.44 22.41 40.95
CA ASP A 102 -10.17 21.73 40.68
C ASP A 102 -10.34 20.20 40.61
N VAL A 103 -11.28 19.65 41.39
CA VAL A 103 -11.67 18.24 41.28
C VAL A 103 -12.29 17.97 39.90
N LEU A 104 -13.21 18.82 39.45
CA LEU A 104 -13.84 18.68 38.12
C LEU A 104 -12.83 18.81 36.98
N SER A 105 -11.86 19.72 37.10
CA SER A 105 -10.77 19.85 36.14
C SER A 105 -9.88 18.60 36.09
N ALA A 106 -9.57 18.01 37.25
CA ALA A 106 -8.84 16.75 37.31
C ALA A 106 -9.62 15.57 36.74
N GLN A 107 -10.94 15.50 36.99
CA GLN A 107 -11.83 14.50 36.37
C GLN A 107 -11.81 14.62 34.85
N LEU A 108 -11.91 15.85 34.32
CA LEU A 108 -11.85 16.10 32.89
C LEU A 108 -10.51 15.63 32.30
N ALA A 109 -9.39 15.94 32.95
CA ALA A 109 -8.05 15.53 32.52
C ALA A 109 -7.90 14.00 32.52
N TRP A 110 -8.45 13.31 33.52
CA TRP A 110 -8.48 11.85 33.59
C TRP A 110 -9.30 11.25 32.44
N ILE A 111 -10.52 11.75 32.20
CA ILE A 111 -11.37 11.27 31.08
C ILE A 111 -10.67 11.48 29.73
N GLN A 112 -10.03 12.63 29.53
CA GLN A 112 -9.26 12.91 28.31
C GLN A 112 -8.09 11.94 28.14
N SER A 113 -7.34 11.67 29.20
CA SER A 113 -6.21 10.73 29.19
C SER A 113 -6.69 9.30 28.91
N TYR A 114 -7.77 8.88 29.54
CA TYR A 114 -8.40 7.57 29.31
C TYR A 114 -8.92 7.41 27.88
N SER A 115 -9.54 8.47 27.32
CA SER A 115 -9.96 8.48 25.91
C SER A 115 -8.77 8.37 24.96
N SER A 116 -7.67 9.06 25.24
CA SER A 116 -6.42 8.96 24.48
C SER A 116 -5.82 7.55 24.55
N LEU A 117 -5.87 6.89 25.71
CA LEU A 117 -5.43 5.52 25.88
C LEU A 117 -6.24 4.57 24.98
N ILE A 118 -7.57 4.66 24.99
CA ILE A 118 -8.44 3.86 24.11
C ILE A 118 -8.11 4.09 22.64
N GLN A 119 -7.90 5.35 22.24
CA GLN A 119 -7.55 5.69 20.87
C GLN A 119 -6.21 5.06 20.46
N THR A 120 -5.22 5.05 21.35
CA THR A 120 -3.90 4.45 21.08
C THR A 120 -4.00 2.93 20.92
N TRP A 121 -4.80 2.27 21.76
CA TRP A 121 -5.12 0.85 21.60
C TRP A 121 -5.81 0.55 20.26
N TYR A 122 -6.75 1.40 19.84
CA TYR A 122 -7.39 1.27 18.54
C TYR A 122 -6.39 1.40 17.39
N GLN A 123 -5.49 2.38 17.44
CA GLN A 123 -4.44 2.58 16.42
C GLN A 123 -3.50 1.38 16.33
N GLN A 124 -3.08 0.80 17.46
CA GLN A 124 -2.25 -0.40 17.45
C GLN A 124 -2.98 -1.57 16.76
N LYS A 125 -4.25 -1.80 17.10
CA LYS A 125 -5.05 -2.87 16.46
C LYS A 125 -5.23 -2.62 14.96
N ALA A 126 -5.40 -1.37 14.54
CA ALA A 126 -5.47 -1.02 13.13
C ALA A 126 -4.13 -1.28 12.41
N SER A 127 -2.99 -0.98 13.05
CA SER A 127 -1.64 -1.25 12.48
C SER A 127 -1.32 -2.74 12.34
N LEU A 128 -1.92 -3.60 13.16
CA LEU A 128 -1.78 -5.05 13.06
C LEU A 128 -2.64 -5.66 11.94
N ALA A 129 -3.69 -4.96 11.52
CA ALA A 129 -4.64 -5.44 10.52
C ALA A 129 -4.25 -5.05 9.08
N GLN A 130 -3.33 -4.10 8.91
CA GLN A 130 -2.74 -3.70 7.63
C GLN A 130 -1.52 -4.55 7.30
#